data_AF-A0A522T5B8-F1
#
_entry.id   AF-A0A522T5B8-F1
#
_cell.length_a   1.000
_cell.length_b   1.000
_cell.length_c   1.000
_cell.angle_alpha   90.00
_cell.angle_beta   90.00
_cell.angle_gamma   90.00
#
_symmetry.space_group_name_H-M   'P 1'
#
loop_
_entity.id
_entity.type
_entity.pdbx_description
1 polymer ?
#
loop_
_entity_poly.entity_id
_entity_poly.type
_entity_poly.pdbx_seq_one_letter_code
_entity_poly.pdbx_strand_id
1 'polypeptide(L)'
;MKISASKILPAALVLLVGGGIVTSGLLTGTAPVSAYSGCGYGYDNSGTYGFGYGTCPSSSSGLTPPAAPAGSTASQSASSSSASGTAVATLNSLTVEGIGAGALTIADYGNGNPTSQALSAATGQYIDIQLASGSTFTSVDVTLCNVGTGRSLSWYNGTTWVTLSPESYNPSTGCITSTLSSTSSPSLSQLGGTVIGVTTQTITTTPTSSSQGYWEVASDGGIFSFGSSTFYG
;
A
#
# COMPACT_ATOMS: atom_id res chain seq x y z
N MET A 1 -16.07 -16.80 63.06
CA MET A 1 -15.07 -15.71 63.09
C MET A 1 -13.81 -16.18 62.35
N LYS A 2 -12.82 -15.33 62.10
CA LYS A 2 -11.92 -15.37 60.92
C LYS A 2 -10.47 -15.82 61.26
N ILE A 3 -9.69 -16.23 60.23
CA ILE A 3 -8.19 -16.41 60.20
C ILE A 3 -7.69 -17.77 60.77
N SER A 4 -7.23 -18.74 59.94
CA SER A 4 -5.89 -18.97 59.30
C SER A 4 -4.84 -19.55 60.28
N ALA A 5 -4.04 -20.60 60.02
CA ALA A 5 -3.74 -21.44 58.84
C ALA A 5 -3.57 -22.94 59.29
N SER A 6 -2.88 -23.93 58.67
CA SER A 6 -2.00 -24.00 57.47
C SER A 6 -1.77 -25.44 56.93
N LYS A 7 -1.32 -25.52 55.66
CA LYS A 7 -0.45 -26.53 54.98
C LYS A 7 -0.39 -28.01 55.47
N ILE A 8 -0.75 -28.95 54.59
CA ILE A 8 0.08 -30.07 54.02
C ILE A 8 -0.79 -30.92 53.07
N LEU A 9 -0.29 -31.18 51.85
CA LEU A 9 -0.70 -32.28 50.96
C LEU A 9 0.56 -32.86 50.28
N PRO A 10 0.81 -34.19 50.36
CA PRO A 10 1.79 -34.90 49.53
C PRO A 10 1.11 -35.50 48.27
N ALA A 11 1.79 -35.91 47.20
CA ALA A 11 3.20 -35.80 46.81
C ALA A 11 3.30 -35.84 45.27
N ALA A 12 4.40 -35.33 44.71
CA ALA A 12 4.82 -35.62 43.35
C ALA A 12 6.26 -36.13 43.36
N LEU A 13 6.50 -37.23 42.65
CA LEU A 13 7.79 -37.91 42.57
C LEU A 13 8.79 -37.06 41.77
N VAL A 14 9.92 -36.70 42.39
CA VAL A 14 11.01 -35.97 41.73
C VAL A 14 12.11 -36.97 41.34
N LEU A 15 12.39 -37.09 40.04
CA LEU A 15 13.60 -37.77 39.56
C LEU A 15 14.72 -36.73 39.40
N LEU A 16 15.85 -36.95 40.07
CA LEU A 16 17.05 -36.11 39.97
C LEU A 16 18.08 -36.77 39.07
N VAL A 17 18.37 -36.16 37.93
CA VAL A 17 19.63 -36.32 37.19
C VAL A 17 20.27 -34.93 37.10
N GLY A 18 21.57 -34.84 37.35
CA GLY A 18 22.22 -33.58 37.71
C GLY A 18 22.30 -32.54 36.59
N GLY A 19 22.11 -31.26 36.95
CA GLY A 19 22.46 -30.11 36.13
C GLY A 19 21.28 -29.22 35.68
N GLY A 20 20.84 -28.31 36.55
CA GLY A 20 19.95 -27.19 36.17
C GLY A 20 18.49 -27.36 36.61
N ILE A 21 17.97 -26.37 37.33
CA ILE A 21 16.56 -26.30 37.75
C ILE A 21 15.74 -25.79 36.57
N VAL A 22 14.76 -26.58 36.11
CA VAL A 22 13.71 -26.11 35.20
C VAL A 22 12.36 -26.22 35.91
N THR A 23 11.93 -25.12 36.53
CA THR A 23 10.57 -25.01 37.08
C THR A 23 9.56 -24.96 35.94
N SER A 24 8.79 -26.03 35.75
CA SER A 24 7.62 -26.04 34.85
C SER A 24 6.52 -25.12 35.40
N GLY A 25 6.43 -23.91 34.87
CA GLY A 25 5.28 -23.02 35.08
C GLY A 25 4.14 -23.39 34.13
N LEU A 26 3.11 -24.06 34.65
CA LEU A 26 1.88 -24.32 33.90
C LEU A 26 1.08 -23.02 33.77
N LEU A 27 1.27 -22.28 32.68
CA LEU A 27 0.44 -21.13 32.32
C LEU A 27 -0.81 -21.60 31.55
N THR A 28 -1.85 -21.96 32.29
CA THR A 28 -3.20 -22.10 31.73
C THR A 28 -3.78 -20.73 31.40
N GLY A 29 -3.81 -20.39 30.12
CA GLY A 29 -4.60 -19.29 29.60
C GLY A 29 -3.86 -17.95 29.43
N THR A 30 -3.54 -17.65 28.18
CA THR A 30 -3.42 -16.28 27.65
C THR A 30 -3.90 -16.29 26.19
N ALA A 31 -4.53 -15.21 25.75
CA ALA A 31 -4.98 -15.05 24.36
C ALA A 31 -3.80 -15.15 23.37
N PRO A 32 -4.04 -15.45 22.08
CA PRO A 32 -2.99 -15.41 21.06
C PRO A 32 -2.45 -13.98 20.94
N VAL A 33 -1.34 -13.74 21.63
CA VAL A 33 -0.54 -12.52 21.51
C VAL A 33 0.22 -12.56 20.20
N SER A 34 -0.47 -12.13 19.13
CA SER A 34 0.16 -11.82 17.84
C SER A 34 1.06 -10.59 17.98
N ALA A 35 2.20 -10.78 18.63
CA ALA A 35 3.22 -9.75 18.77
C ALA A 35 3.82 -9.44 17.40
N TYR A 36 3.62 -8.22 16.91
CA TYR A 36 4.29 -7.71 15.72
C TYR A 36 4.93 -6.35 16.03
N SER A 37 6.22 -6.39 16.34
CA SER A 37 7.10 -5.21 16.36
C SER A 37 8.55 -5.67 16.32
N GLY A 38 9.27 -5.30 15.25
CA GLY A 38 10.73 -5.45 15.11
C GLY A 38 11.29 -6.88 15.07
N CYS A 39 11.72 -7.32 13.89
CA CYS A 39 12.52 -8.56 13.75
C CYS A 39 13.84 -8.47 14.52
N GLY A 40 14.19 -9.50 15.30
CA GLY A 40 15.58 -9.74 15.76
C GLY A 40 15.73 -10.25 17.19
N TYR A 41 15.92 -11.58 17.35
CA TYR A 41 16.47 -12.21 18.55
C TYR A 41 17.42 -13.34 18.08
N GLY A 42 18.67 -13.38 18.54
CA GLY A 42 19.69 -14.30 18.04
C GLY A 42 21.02 -14.23 18.81
N TYR A 43 21.51 -15.40 19.22
CA TYR A 43 22.51 -15.59 20.29
C TYR A 43 23.96 -15.54 19.81
N ASP A 44 24.89 -15.28 20.74
CA ASP A 44 26.31 -15.60 20.56
C ASP A 44 26.68 -16.96 21.20
N ASN A 45 27.91 -17.42 20.97
CA ASN A 45 28.42 -18.71 21.49
C ASN A 45 28.60 -18.75 23.03
N SER A 46 28.20 -17.71 23.77
CA SER A 46 28.27 -17.68 25.24
C SER A 46 26.97 -18.08 25.94
N GLY A 47 25.86 -18.22 25.19
CA GLY A 47 24.54 -18.48 25.77
C GLY A 47 23.87 -17.27 26.42
N THR A 48 24.39 -16.07 26.16
CA THR A 48 23.80 -14.80 26.64
C THR A 48 22.73 -14.30 25.66
N TYR A 49 21.62 -13.79 26.17
CA TYR A 49 20.53 -13.25 25.34
C TYR A 49 21.00 -12.02 24.56
N GLY A 50 21.00 -12.11 23.23
CA GLY A 50 21.34 -11.03 22.30
C GLY A 50 20.40 -10.97 21.10
N PHE A 51 20.39 -9.86 20.38
CA PHE A 51 19.51 -9.61 19.23
C PHE A 51 20.34 -9.60 17.94
N GLY A 52 20.65 -10.78 17.42
CA GLY A 52 21.34 -10.95 16.14
C GLY A 52 20.46 -10.58 14.93
N TYR A 53 21.07 -9.92 13.94
CA TYR A 53 20.43 -9.57 12.68
C TYR A 53 20.08 -10.84 11.88
N GLY A 54 18.78 -11.15 11.77
CA GLY A 54 18.27 -12.32 11.06
C GLY A 54 16.84 -12.12 10.58
N THR A 55 16.49 -12.73 9.45
CA THR A 55 15.19 -12.57 8.77
C THR A 55 14.02 -13.09 9.60
N CYS A 56 12.93 -12.31 9.68
CA CYS A 56 11.69 -12.73 10.32
C CYS A 56 11.14 -14.04 9.71
N PRO A 57 10.57 -14.96 10.51
CA PRO A 57 9.92 -16.17 10.00
C PRO A 57 8.63 -15.81 9.25
N SER A 58 8.46 -16.37 8.05
CA SER A 58 7.31 -16.14 7.19
C SER A 58 6.05 -16.86 7.72
N SER A 59 5.21 -16.15 8.46
CA SER A 59 3.85 -16.62 8.81
C SER A 59 2.79 -15.84 8.02
N SER A 60 2.70 -16.09 6.72
CA SER A 60 1.57 -15.65 5.89
C SER A 60 1.18 -16.74 4.87
N SER A 61 -0.10 -16.75 4.50
CA SER A 61 -0.68 -17.80 3.66
C SER A 61 -0.30 -17.61 2.19
N GLY A 62 0.65 -18.42 1.71
CA GLY A 62 0.77 -18.87 0.30
C GLY A 62 1.09 -17.87 -0.81
N LEU A 63 0.94 -16.56 -0.60
CA LEU A 63 1.15 -15.54 -1.64
C LEU A 63 2.46 -14.78 -1.42
N THR A 64 3.42 -14.98 -2.33
CA THR A 64 4.64 -14.17 -2.40
C THR A 64 4.32 -12.77 -2.89
N PRO A 65 4.80 -11.69 -2.25
CA PRO A 65 4.70 -10.35 -2.81
C PRO A 65 5.31 -10.30 -4.21
N PRO A 66 4.64 -9.65 -5.18
CA PRO A 66 5.11 -9.60 -6.55
C PRO A 66 6.31 -8.67 -6.70
N ALA A 67 7.14 -8.94 -7.70
CA ALA A 67 8.30 -8.12 -8.04
C ALA A 67 7.89 -6.86 -8.82
N ALA A 68 8.62 -5.76 -8.62
CA ALA A 68 8.36 -4.48 -9.27
C ALA A 68 8.25 -4.61 -10.81
N PRO A 69 7.39 -3.80 -11.46
CA PRO A 69 7.18 -3.78 -12.91
C PRO A 69 8.47 -3.78 -13.76
N ALA A 70 8.51 -4.66 -14.75
CA ALA A 70 9.63 -4.76 -15.68
C ALA A 70 9.63 -3.57 -16.67
N GLY A 71 10.78 -2.90 -16.79
CA GLY A 71 11.00 -1.76 -17.71
C GLY A 71 11.54 -0.52 -17.00
N SER A 72 11.33 -0.42 -15.69
CA SER A 72 11.81 0.64 -14.82
C SER A 72 12.44 0.02 -13.58
N THR A 73 13.75 0.16 -13.39
CA THR A 73 14.40 -0.27 -12.16
C THR A 73 13.95 0.65 -11.02
N ALA A 74 13.02 0.16 -10.18
CA ALA A 74 12.63 0.84 -8.94
C ALA A 74 13.89 1.20 -8.13
N SER A 75 13.96 2.44 -7.66
CA SER A 75 15.10 2.90 -6.85
C SER A 75 15.06 2.28 -5.46
N GLN A 76 13.86 2.05 -4.94
CA GLN A 76 13.61 1.32 -3.69
C GLN A 76 12.24 0.61 -3.77
N SER A 77 12.04 -0.42 -2.94
CA SER A 77 10.76 -1.14 -2.83
C SER A 77 10.54 -1.70 -1.42
N ALA A 78 9.28 -1.81 -1.01
CA ALA A 78 8.87 -2.47 0.24
C ALA A 78 7.66 -3.39 -0.01
N SER A 79 7.55 -4.47 0.76
CA SER A 79 6.51 -5.48 0.58
C SER A 79 6.04 -6.06 1.91
N SER A 80 4.79 -6.52 1.95
CA SER A 80 4.22 -7.24 3.10
C SER A 80 3.08 -8.16 2.69
N SER A 81 2.63 -8.99 3.63
CA SER A 81 1.52 -9.92 3.42
C SER A 81 0.79 -10.23 4.72
N SER A 82 -0.48 -10.58 4.62
CA SER A 82 -1.35 -10.92 5.75
C SER A 82 -2.30 -12.05 5.38
N ALA A 83 -2.51 -12.99 6.30
CA ALA A 83 -3.41 -14.13 6.06
C ALA A 83 -4.88 -13.80 6.31
N SER A 84 -5.18 -12.76 7.10
CA SER A 84 -6.56 -12.44 7.53
C SER A 84 -6.73 -11.08 8.21
N GLY A 85 -5.75 -10.17 8.12
CA GLY A 85 -5.69 -8.95 8.94
C GLY A 85 -5.30 -7.74 8.11
N THR A 86 -4.17 -7.13 8.46
CA THR A 86 -3.62 -5.98 7.73
C THR A 86 -2.25 -6.33 7.16
N ALA A 87 -1.96 -5.91 5.92
CA ALA A 87 -0.63 -5.88 5.33
C ALA A 87 -0.19 -4.42 5.19
N VAL A 88 0.93 -4.01 5.81
CA VAL A 88 1.45 -2.64 5.74
C VAL A 88 2.80 -2.63 5.05
N ALA A 89 3.01 -1.75 4.07
CA ALA A 89 4.33 -1.46 3.52
C ALA A 89 4.61 0.04 3.63
N THR A 90 5.82 0.40 4.05
CA THR A 90 6.25 1.80 4.21
C THR A 90 7.58 1.99 3.50
N LEU A 91 7.69 3.07 2.73
CA LEU A 91 8.87 3.44 1.97
C LEU A 91 9.00 4.96 1.93
N ASN A 92 10.10 5.51 2.45
CA ASN A 92 10.31 6.96 2.60
C ASN A 92 9.13 7.65 3.33
N SER A 93 8.30 8.42 2.61
CA SER A 93 7.10 9.09 3.14
C SER A 93 5.79 8.48 2.61
N LEU A 94 5.86 7.34 1.92
CA LEU A 94 4.72 6.53 1.48
C LEU A 94 4.45 5.43 2.50
N THR A 95 3.19 5.29 2.92
CA THR A 95 2.67 4.12 3.62
C THR A 95 1.45 3.61 2.88
N VAL A 96 1.38 2.30 2.65
CA VAL A 96 0.25 1.62 2.05
C VAL A 96 -0.20 0.47 2.95
N GLU A 97 -1.50 0.46 3.27
CA GLU A 97 -2.13 -0.47 4.20
C GLU A 97 -3.28 -1.22 3.51
N GLY A 98 -3.08 -2.51 3.23
CA GLY A 98 -4.11 -3.40 2.69
C GLY A 98 -4.88 -4.10 3.81
N ILE A 99 -6.19 -3.89 3.86
CA ILE A 99 -7.09 -4.46 4.87
C ILE A 99 -7.77 -5.71 4.28
N GLY A 100 -7.48 -6.89 4.85
CA GLY A 100 -7.91 -8.21 4.36
C GLY A 100 -6.75 -9.20 4.23
N ALA A 101 -6.97 -10.29 3.49
CA ALA A 101 -5.93 -11.27 3.19
C ALA A 101 -5.26 -10.99 1.85
N GLY A 102 -3.94 -11.17 1.76
CA GLY A 102 -3.20 -10.94 0.52
C GLY A 102 -1.74 -10.58 0.74
N ALA A 103 -1.08 -10.17 -0.34
CA ALA A 103 0.26 -9.61 -0.32
C ALA A 103 0.32 -8.34 -1.18
N LEU A 104 1.14 -7.38 -0.78
CA LEU A 104 1.34 -6.13 -1.52
C LEU A 104 2.82 -5.75 -1.59
N THR A 105 3.17 -5.07 -2.67
CA THR A 105 4.47 -4.43 -2.93
C THR A 105 4.23 -2.98 -3.31
N ILE A 106 5.13 -2.10 -2.89
CA ILE A 106 5.22 -0.70 -3.31
C ILE A 106 6.64 -0.40 -3.78
N ALA A 107 6.76 0.46 -4.80
CA ALA A 107 8.04 0.94 -5.30
C ALA A 107 8.10 2.47 -5.36
N ASP A 108 9.32 3.02 -5.30
CA ASP A 108 9.64 4.43 -5.55
C ASP A 108 10.63 4.52 -6.71
N TYR A 109 10.35 5.41 -7.66
CA TYR A 109 11.12 5.61 -8.91
C TYR A 109 11.95 6.91 -8.90
N GLY A 110 12.02 7.60 -7.76
CA GLY A 110 12.64 8.91 -7.64
C GLY A 110 12.06 9.90 -8.63
N ASN A 111 12.93 10.54 -9.41
CA ASN A 111 12.57 11.56 -10.41
C ASN A 111 12.24 10.98 -11.81
N GLY A 112 12.29 9.66 -11.98
CA GLY A 112 12.05 9.01 -13.27
C GLY A 112 10.59 8.60 -13.42
N ASN A 113 9.91 9.09 -14.47
CA ASN A 113 8.61 8.54 -14.86
C ASN A 113 8.83 7.15 -15.49
N PRO A 114 8.31 6.05 -14.92
CA PRO A 114 8.47 4.71 -15.47
C PRO A 114 7.56 4.43 -16.68
N THR A 115 6.64 5.34 -17.01
CA THR A 115 5.72 5.20 -18.15
C THR A 115 6.23 5.92 -19.41
N SER A 116 5.77 5.48 -20.57
CA SER A 116 6.05 6.15 -21.86
C SER A 116 5.23 7.44 -22.11
N GLN A 117 4.34 7.81 -21.18
CA GLN A 117 3.45 8.97 -21.32
C GLN A 117 3.81 10.05 -20.29
N ALA A 118 3.99 11.29 -20.73
CA ALA A 118 4.24 12.41 -19.85
C ALA A 118 3.02 12.70 -18.95
N LEU A 119 3.27 12.90 -17.65
CA LEU A 119 2.27 13.38 -16.70
C LEU A 119 2.28 14.91 -16.69
N SER A 120 1.14 15.53 -17.00
CA SER A 120 0.97 16.97 -16.87
C SER A 120 0.99 17.39 -15.39
N ALA A 121 1.56 18.56 -15.10
CA ALA A 121 1.70 19.10 -13.74
C ALA A 121 2.44 18.18 -12.74
N ALA A 122 3.25 17.23 -13.21
CA ALA A 122 4.03 16.34 -12.36
C ALA A 122 5.04 17.10 -11.48
N THR A 123 5.19 16.68 -10.22
CA THR A 123 6.27 17.15 -9.32
C THR A 123 7.61 16.47 -9.60
N GLY A 124 7.59 15.37 -10.34
CA GLY A 124 8.73 14.47 -10.56
C GLY A 124 8.69 13.19 -9.71
N GLN A 125 7.88 13.14 -8.64
CA GLN A 125 7.77 11.94 -7.81
C GLN A 125 6.83 10.90 -8.43
N TYR A 126 7.33 9.66 -8.60
CA TYR A 126 6.56 8.51 -9.08
C TYR A 126 6.77 7.30 -8.17
N ILE A 127 5.67 6.60 -7.91
CA ILE A 127 5.61 5.36 -7.11
C ILE A 127 4.81 4.31 -7.89
N ASP A 128 4.78 3.07 -7.41
CA ASP A 128 3.70 2.14 -7.75
C ASP A 128 3.11 1.42 -6.54
N ILE A 129 1.97 0.78 -6.78
CA ILE A 129 1.34 -0.15 -5.86
C ILE A 129 0.95 -1.41 -6.64
N GLN A 130 1.32 -2.56 -6.10
CA GLN A 130 1.03 -3.87 -6.66
C GLN A 130 0.44 -4.81 -5.60
N LEU A 131 -0.73 -5.38 -5.88
CA LEU A 131 -1.33 -6.44 -5.09
C LEU A 131 -1.02 -7.80 -5.74
N ALA A 132 -0.74 -8.82 -4.93
CA ALA A 132 -0.57 -10.18 -5.43
C ALA A 132 -1.90 -10.72 -5.98
N SER A 133 -1.83 -11.46 -7.09
CA SER A 133 -2.99 -12.20 -7.61
C SER A 133 -3.54 -13.15 -6.54
N GLY A 134 -4.86 -13.17 -6.37
CA GLY A 134 -5.53 -13.92 -5.31
C GLY A 134 -5.65 -13.19 -3.97
N SER A 135 -5.16 -11.95 -3.84
CA SER A 135 -5.46 -11.11 -2.67
C SER A 135 -6.95 -10.77 -2.60
N THR A 136 -7.50 -10.76 -1.38
CA THR A 136 -8.91 -10.48 -1.07
C THR A 136 -9.06 -9.26 -0.16
N PHE A 137 -8.16 -8.27 -0.31
CA PHE A 137 -8.26 -6.99 0.37
C PHE A 137 -9.61 -6.31 0.08
N THR A 138 -10.27 -5.79 1.12
CA THR A 138 -11.52 -5.02 1.01
C THR A 138 -11.27 -3.55 0.71
N SER A 139 -10.15 -3.04 1.21
CA SER A 139 -9.68 -1.67 0.98
C SER A 139 -8.16 -1.60 1.05
N VAL A 140 -7.59 -0.59 0.40
CA VAL A 140 -6.17 -0.25 0.49
C VAL A 140 -6.06 1.24 0.81
N ASP A 141 -5.58 1.57 2.00
CA ASP A 141 -5.31 2.94 2.42
C ASP A 141 -3.91 3.35 1.98
N VAL A 142 -3.82 4.49 1.29
CA VAL A 142 -2.58 5.07 0.78
C VAL A 142 -2.37 6.41 1.49
N THR A 143 -1.20 6.59 2.10
CA THR A 143 -0.79 7.85 2.72
C THR A 143 0.57 8.24 2.17
N LEU A 144 0.64 9.39 1.48
CA LEU A 144 1.88 9.95 0.98
C LEU A 144 2.10 11.34 1.58
N CYS A 145 3.08 11.47 2.46
CA CYS A 145 3.46 12.72 3.12
C CYS A 145 4.68 13.38 2.44
N ASN A 146 4.97 14.62 2.83
CA ASN A 146 6.13 15.39 2.35
C ASN A 146 6.13 15.63 0.82
N VAL A 147 4.96 15.67 0.19
CA VAL A 147 4.76 15.82 -1.27
C VAL A 147 5.22 17.17 -1.86
N GLY A 148 5.83 18.05 -1.07
CA GLY A 148 6.32 19.36 -1.49
C GLY A 148 5.20 20.24 -2.08
N THR A 149 5.27 20.52 -3.38
CA THR A 149 4.26 21.25 -4.15
C THR A 149 3.10 20.39 -4.63
N GLY A 150 3.15 19.07 -4.46
CA GLY A 150 2.13 18.12 -4.90
C GLY A 150 0.81 18.23 -4.13
N ARG A 151 -0.32 18.26 -4.83
CA ARG A 151 -1.67 18.41 -4.24
C ARG A 151 -2.66 17.33 -4.67
N SER A 152 -2.28 16.48 -5.60
CA SER A 152 -3.10 15.39 -6.14
C SER A 152 -2.22 14.23 -6.58
N LEU A 153 -2.81 13.04 -6.64
CA LEU A 153 -2.25 11.82 -7.18
C LEU A 153 -2.94 11.50 -8.51
N SER A 154 -2.15 11.06 -9.48
CA SER A 154 -2.65 10.59 -10.78
C SER A 154 -2.07 9.21 -11.06
N TRP A 155 -2.87 8.29 -11.57
CA TRP A 155 -2.44 6.93 -11.91
C TRP A 155 -2.48 6.70 -13.42
N TYR A 156 -1.58 5.85 -13.92
CA TYR A 156 -1.52 5.50 -15.33
C TYR A 156 -2.36 4.25 -15.62
N ASN A 157 -3.40 4.38 -16.45
CA ASN A 157 -4.32 3.28 -16.76
C ASN A 157 -3.85 2.34 -17.89
N GLY A 158 -2.59 2.47 -18.33
CA GLY A 158 -2.05 1.79 -19.51
C GLY A 158 -2.12 2.60 -20.81
N THR A 159 -2.94 3.65 -20.87
CA THR A 159 -3.07 4.56 -22.04
C THR A 159 -2.93 6.04 -21.67
N THR A 160 -3.56 6.46 -20.57
CA THR A 160 -3.60 7.85 -20.11
C THR A 160 -3.41 7.93 -18.59
N TRP A 161 -2.93 9.09 -18.15
CA TRP A 161 -2.97 9.49 -16.75
C TRP A 161 -4.39 9.91 -16.37
N VAL A 162 -4.88 9.40 -15.24
CA VAL A 162 -6.22 9.70 -14.68
C VAL A 162 -6.02 10.12 -13.22
N THR A 163 -6.80 11.08 -12.73
CA THR A 163 -6.80 11.41 -11.29
C THR A 163 -7.14 10.17 -10.45
N LEU A 164 -6.38 9.96 -9.38
CA LEU A 164 -6.65 8.95 -8.38
C LEU A 164 -7.75 9.44 -7.44
N SER A 165 -8.80 8.65 -7.25
CA SER A 165 -9.97 9.03 -6.44
C SER A 165 -10.60 7.85 -5.70
N PRO A 166 -11.09 8.05 -4.45
CA PRO A 166 -11.09 9.31 -3.70
C PRO A 166 -9.69 9.68 -3.20
N GLU A 167 -9.38 10.96 -3.11
CA GLU A 167 -8.17 11.47 -2.47
C GLU A 167 -8.47 12.72 -1.63
N SER A 168 -7.61 13.02 -0.67
CA SER A 168 -7.70 14.23 0.16
C SER A 168 -6.31 14.74 0.52
N TYR A 169 -6.03 16.01 0.24
CA TYR A 169 -4.81 16.69 0.67
C TYR A 169 -5.04 17.46 1.96
N ASN A 170 -4.23 17.16 2.99
CA ASN A 170 -4.24 17.89 4.26
C ASN A 170 -3.08 18.91 4.30
N PRO A 171 -3.35 20.23 4.27
CA PRO A 171 -2.30 21.25 4.27
C PRO A 171 -1.53 21.37 5.59
N SER A 172 -2.09 20.90 6.70
CA SER A 172 -1.45 20.97 8.02
C SER A 172 -0.40 19.87 8.22
N THR A 173 -0.57 18.72 7.57
CA THR A 173 0.38 17.58 7.64
C THR A 173 1.24 17.45 6.39
N GLY A 174 0.86 18.10 5.28
CA GLY A 174 1.55 17.97 3.99
C GLY A 174 1.40 16.57 3.39
N CYS A 175 0.28 15.89 3.67
CA CYS A 175 0.01 14.53 3.20
C CYS A 175 -1.20 14.49 2.28
N ILE A 176 -1.13 13.64 1.25
CA ILE A 176 -2.29 13.18 0.48
C ILE A 176 -2.66 11.79 1.00
N THR A 177 -3.95 11.57 1.28
CA THR A 177 -4.49 10.27 1.66
C THR A 177 -5.57 9.80 0.68
N SER A 178 -5.70 8.48 0.52
CA SER A 178 -6.72 7.83 -0.30
C SER A 178 -7.13 6.49 0.31
N THR A 179 -8.41 6.14 0.23
CA THR A 179 -8.93 4.81 0.56
C THR A 179 -9.44 4.18 -0.73
N LEU A 180 -8.67 3.26 -1.29
CA LEU A 180 -9.00 2.54 -2.52
C LEU A 180 -9.86 1.30 -2.20
N SER A 181 -10.75 0.93 -3.13
CA SER A 181 -11.74 -0.15 -2.98
C SER A 181 -12.15 -0.69 -4.37
N SER A 182 -13.24 -1.44 -4.45
CA SER A 182 -13.80 -1.88 -5.74
C SER A 182 -14.43 -0.76 -6.57
N THR A 183 -14.69 0.42 -5.98
CA THR A 183 -15.35 1.57 -6.64
C THR A 183 -14.46 2.80 -6.82
N SER A 184 -13.19 2.72 -6.40
CA SER A 184 -12.20 3.79 -6.61
C SER A 184 -11.60 3.77 -8.02
N SER A 185 -10.84 4.82 -8.34
CA SER A 185 -10.01 4.97 -9.54
C SER A 185 -8.56 5.15 -9.06
N PRO A 186 -7.65 4.17 -9.20
CA PRO A 186 -7.88 2.81 -9.67
C PRO A 186 -8.70 1.99 -8.67
N SER A 187 -9.36 0.95 -9.15
CA SER A 187 -9.95 -0.09 -8.30
C SER A 187 -8.90 -1.11 -7.86
N LEU A 188 -9.16 -1.90 -6.81
CA LEU A 188 -8.18 -2.87 -6.29
C LEU A 188 -7.67 -3.89 -7.33
N SER A 189 -8.53 -4.33 -8.27
CA SER A 189 -8.12 -5.24 -9.35
C SER A 189 -7.21 -4.59 -10.39
N GLN A 190 -7.14 -3.25 -10.41
CA GLN A 190 -6.27 -2.46 -11.26
C GLN A 190 -4.96 -2.07 -10.57
N LEU A 191 -4.68 -2.52 -9.33
CA LEU A 191 -3.40 -2.34 -8.63
C LEU A 191 -2.42 -3.47 -8.98
N GLY A 192 -2.06 -3.58 -10.26
CA GLY A 192 -1.25 -4.65 -10.84
C GLY A 192 0.25 -4.36 -10.94
N GLY A 193 0.74 -3.29 -10.30
CA GLY A 193 2.04 -2.67 -10.58
C GLY A 193 1.82 -1.25 -11.09
N THR A 194 0.93 -0.54 -10.42
CA THR A 194 0.20 0.58 -11.00
C THR A 194 0.88 1.88 -10.64
N VAL A 195 1.48 2.50 -11.66
CA VAL A 195 2.25 3.73 -11.50
C VAL A 195 1.33 4.86 -11.08
N ILE A 196 1.70 5.53 -9.99
CA ILE A 196 1.05 6.73 -9.48
C ILE A 196 2.11 7.84 -9.47
N GLY A 197 1.81 8.96 -10.10
CA GLY A 197 2.62 10.17 -10.08
C GLY A 197 1.95 11.25 -9.24
N VAL A 198 2.76 12.06 -8.57
CA VAL A 198 2.29 13.20 -7.78
C VAL A 198 2.22 14.45 -8.66
N THR A 199 1.07 15.13 -8.67
CA THR A 199 0.85 16.35 -9.45
C THR A 199 0.62 17.56 -8.54
N THR A 200 0.95 18.76 -9.01
CA THR A 200 0.72 20.02 -8.27
C THR A 200 -0.76 20.42 -8.18
N GLN A 201 -1.62 19.75 -8.95
CA GLN A 201 -3.06 19.97 -9.04
C GLN A 201 -3.75 18.72 -9.61
N THR A 202 -5.04 18.57 -9.31
CA THR A 202 -5.89 17.53 -9.91
C THR A 202 -5.92 17.68 -11.43
N ILE A 203 -5.70 16.58 -12.15
CA ILE A 203 -5.78 16.56 -13.62
C ILE A 203 -7.18 16.13 -14.05
N THR A 204 -7.86 16.97 -14.82
CA THR A 204 -9.06 16.52 -15.53
C THR A 204 -8.63 15.86 -16.81
N THR A 205 -8.94 14.56 -16.97
CA THR A 205 -9.02 13.90 -18.28
C THR A 205 -10.26 14.39 -19.02
N THR A 206 -10.35 15.70 -19.23
CA THR A 206 -11.20 16.25 -20.27
C THR A 206 -10.62 15.69 -21.56
N PRO A 207 -11.35 14.84 -22.32
CA PRO A 207 -10.96 14.65 -23.70
C PRO A 207 -10.93 16.05 -24.29
N THR A 208 -9.80 16.47 -24.88
CA THR A 208 -9.78 17.71 -25.64
C THR A 208 -10.91 17.56 -26.65
N SER A 209 -11.97 18.36 -26.49
CA SER A 209 -12.97 18.49 -27.53
C SER A 209 -12.23 19.12 -28.69
N SER A 210 -11.73 18.28 -29.59
CA SER A 210 -11.31 18.67 -30.94
C SER A 210 -12.49 19.44 -31.50
N SER A 211 -12.36 20.76 -31.56
CA SER A 211 -13.44 21.72 -31.30
C SER A 211 -14.62 21.53 -32.24
N GLN A 212 -15.53 20.59 -31.90
CA GLN A 212 -16.39 19.94 -32.88
C GLN A 212 -17.25 20.98 -33.57
N GLY A 213 -16.88 21.25 -34.81
CA GLY A 213 -17.62 22.14 -35.65
C GLY A 213 -18.92 21.51 -36.09
N TYR A 214 -19.94 22.33 -36.28
CA TYR A 214 -21.21 21.90 -36.83
C TYR A 214 -21.67 22.89 -37.90
N TRP A 215 -22.53 22.41 -38.79
CA TRP A 215 -23.21 23.22 -39.78
C TRP A 215 -24.68 23.38 -39.37
N GLU A 216 -25.17 24.61 -39.34
CA GLU A 216 -26.61 24.87 -39.31
C GLU A 216 -27.10 25.14 -40.73
N VAL A 217 -28.27 24.61 -41.07
CA VAL A 217 -28.93 24.85 -42.36
C VAL A 217 -30.18 25.68 -42.08
N ALA A 218 -30.20 26.93 -42.55
CA ALA A 218 -31.35 27.80 -42.44
C ALA A 218 -32.42 27.44 -43.49
N SER A 219 -33.67 27.85 -43.24
CA SER A 219 -34.81 27.55 -44.11
C SER A 219 -34.78 28.25 -45.47
N ASP A 220 -33.90 29.25 -45.64
CA ASP A 220 -33.59 29.90 -46.91
C ASP A 220 -32.52 29.16 -47.73
N GLY A 221 -31.94 28.08 -47.19
CA GLY A 221 -30.89 27.28 -47.80
C GLY A 221 -29.46 27.71 -47.41
N GLY A 222 -29.29 28.74 -46.58
CA GLY A 222 -27.98 29.15 -46.08
C GLY A 222 -27.33 28.10 -45.18
N ILE A 223 -26.03 27.83 -45.38
CA ILE A 223 -25.23 26.92 -44.55
C ILE A 223 -24.26 27.74 -43.70
N PHE A 224 -24.42 27.69 -42.38
CA PHE A 224 -23.61 28.44 -41.42
C PHE A 224 -22.68 27.49 -40.67
N SER A 225 -21.40 27.83 -40.59
CA SER A 225 -20.36 26.99 -39.97
C SER A 225 -19.97 27.55 -38.60
N PHE A 226 -20.10 26.73 -37.56
CA PHE A 226 -19.73 27.05 -36.18
C PHE A 226 -18.64 26.10 -35.67
N GLY A 227 -17.89 26.51 -34.63
CA GLY A 227 -16.75 25.72 -34.11
C GLY A 227 -15.60 25.62 -35.12
N SER A 228 -14.92 24.47 -35.22
CA SER A 228 -13.86 24.24 -36.22
C SER A 228 -14.39 23.80 -37.60
N SER A 229 -15.65 24.07 -37.91
CA SER A 229 -16.27 23.64 -39.16
C SER A 229 -15.80 24.48 -40.34
N THR A 230 -15.42 23.83 -41.46
CA THR A 230 -14.99 24.55 -42.66
C THR A 230 -16.20 25.11 -43.41
N PHE A 231 -16.16 26.42 -43.69
CA PHE A 231 -17.11 27.11 -44.55
C PHE A 231 -16.70 26.95 -46.02
N TYR A 232 -17.63 26.54 -46.89
CA TYR A 232 -17.34 26.16 -48.28
C TYR A 232 -17.84 27.17 -49.35
N GLY A 233 -18.58 28.21 -48.95
CA GLY A 233 -19.12 29.24 -49.86
C GLY A 233 -20.54 28.95 -50.36
#